data_AF-A0A6J5Y3Y6-F1
#
_entry.id   AF-A0A6J5Y3Y6-F1
#
_cell.length_a   1.000
_cell.length_b   1.000
_cell.length_c   1.000
_cell.angle_alpha   90.00
_cell.angle_beta   90.00
_cell.angle_gamma   90.00
#
_symmetry.space_group_name_H-M   'P 1'
#
loop_
_entity.id
_entity.type
_entity.pdbx_description
1 polymer ?
#
loop_
_entity_poly.entity_id
_entity_poly.type
_entity_poly.pdbx_seq_one_letter_code
_entity_poly.pdbx_strand_id
1 'polypeptide(L)'
;MAAPVVNKEYLKEIEKARRDLRALIYSKSCAPIMLRLAWHDAATYDAKPKNGVAGGPNGSIRNEEELNRSANYGLDIAVNLCEEVKAKHPKITYADLYQLAGVVAVEITGGPSINFVPGRKDSTQSPADGRVPDAKLGASHLREVFYRMGLSDKDIVVLSGGHTLGRAHQNRSGFDGPWTKEPEKFDNSYFVELLKGESEGLLKLPTDKVLVEDPVFRRYVELYAKDNEAFFRDYAVSHKKLSELGFTPPSLGPKLVVTLSIAAAIVAALVYDKCQGFLQDMKTLN
;
A
#
# COMPACT_ATOMS: atom_id res chain seq x y z
N MET A 1 4.72 13.16 18.86
CA MET A 1 4.70 14.46 18.15
C MET A 1 3.34 15.14 17.96
N ALA A 2 2.31 15.20 18.81
CA ALA A 2 0.98 15.79 18.45
C ALA A 2 0.34 15.35 17.08
N ALA A 3 -0.99 15.32 16.98
CA ALA A 3 -1.62 15.05 15.68
C ALA A 3 -1.60 16.33 14.81
N PRO A 4 -1.48 16.24 13.48
CA PRO A 4 -1.60 17.42 12.62
C PRO A 4 -3.03 17.95 12.66
N VAL A 5 -3.20 19.26 12.51
CA VAL A 5 -4.52 19.87 12.29
C VAL A 5 -4.88 19.73 10.81
N VAL A 6 -5.82 18.85 10.51
CA VAL A 6 -6.28 18.61 9.13
C VAL A 6 -7.29 19.69 8.71
N ASN A 7 -6.75 20.82 8.25
CA ASN A 7 -7.50 21.94 7.67
C ASN A 7 -7.37 21.97 6.13
N LYS A 8 -7.97 22.97 5.49
CA LYS A 8 -7.93 23.12 4.02
C LYS A 8 -6.51 23.24 3.49
N GLU A 9 -5.62 23.90 4.24
CA GLU A 9 -4.21 24.07 3.87
C GLU A 9 -3.47 22.73 3.92
N TYR A 10 -3.71 21.91 4.95
CA TYR A 10 -3.11 20.57 5.06
C TYR A 10 -3.57 19.67 3.90
N LEU A 11 -4.88 19.66 3.60
CA LEU A 11 -5.42 18.92 2.46
C LEU A 11 -4.81 19.38 1.12
N LYS A 12 -4.63 20.69 0.94
CA LYS A 12 -3.96 21.23 -0.26
C LYS A 12 -2.50 20.80 -0.35
N GLU A 13 -1.79 20.73 0.78
CA GLU A 13 -0.41 20.20 0.81
C GLU A 13 -0.33 18.70 0.52
N ILE A 14 -1.29 17.89 1.02
CA ILE A 14 -1.41 16.47 0.66
C ILE A 14 -1.57 16.29 -0.86
N GLU A 15 -2.44 17.09 -1.49
CA GLU A 15 -2.63 17.02 -2.95
C GLU A 15 -1.39 17.45 -3.75
N LYS A 16 -0.61 18.41 -3.24
CA LYS A 16 0.69 18.74 -3.85
C LYS A 16 1.69 17.61 -3.68
N ALA A 17 1.83 17.06 -2.48
CA ALA A 17 2.71 15.95 -2.19
C ALA A 17 2.35 14.70 -3.02
N ARG A 18 1.06 14.42 -3.25
CA ARG A 18 0.61 13.35 -4.15
C ARG A 18 1.16 13.53 -5.57
N ARG A 19 1.12 14.75 -6.12
CA ARG A 19 1.66 15.04 -7.45
C ARG A 19 3.17 14.90 -7.50
N ASP A 20 3.87 15.40 -6.50
CA ASP A 20 5.33 15.29 -6.40
C ASP A 20 5.79 13.84 -6.22
N LEU A 21 5.08 13.06 -5.41
CA LEU A 21 5.29 11.61 -5.30
C LEU A 21 5.05 10.92 -6.64
N ARG A 22 3.97 11.26 -7.37
CA ARG A 22 3.70 10.65 -8.69
C ARG A 22 4.84 10.91 -9.67
N ALA A 23 5.34 12.14 -9.72
CA ALA A 23 6.47 12.51 -10.56
C ALA A 23 7.76 11.77 -10.15
N LEU A 24 8.07 11.76 -8.86
CA LEU A 24 9.26 11.09 -8.33
C LEU A 24 9.21 9.58 -8.61
N ILE A 25 8.10 8.93 -8.26
CA ILE A 25 7.93 7.47 -8.39
C ILE A 25 8.05 7.04 -9.86
N TYR A 26 7.44 7.79 -10.77
CA TYR A 26 7.58 7.56 -12.21
C TYR A 26 9.02 7.71 -12.67
N SER A 27 9.67 8.83 -12.33
CA SER A 27 11.01 9.16 -12.82
C SER A 27 12.11 8.23 -12.32
N LYS A 28 11.92 7.64 -11.14
CA LYS A 28 12.91 6.79 -10.45
C LYS A 28 12.59 5.30 -10.57
N SER A 29 11.47 4.93 -11.21
CA SER A 29 10.96 3.56 -11.26
C SER A 29 10.94 2.87 -9.88
N CYS A 30 10.49 3.60 -8.85
CA CYS A 30 10.62 3.17 -7.45
C CYS A 30 9.28 2.81 -6.78
N ALA A 31 8.22 2.57 -7.56
CA ALA A 31 6.91 2.21 -7.03
C ALA A 31 6.96 0.97 -6.10
N PRO A 32 7.66 -0.14 -6.44
CA PRO A 32 7.67 -1.31 -5.57
C PRO A 32 8.28 -1.05 -4.19
N ILE A 33 9.34 -0.23 -4.10
CA ILE A 33 9.97 0.06 -2.82
C ILE A 33 9.17 1.06 -1.98
N MET A 34 8.41 1.96 -2.62
CA MET A 34 7.46 2.85 -1.93
C MET A 34 6.28 2.09 -1.35
N LEU A 35 5.74 1.12 -2.10
CA LEU A 35 4.72 0.21 -1.58
C LEU A 35 5.26 -0.61 -0.40
N ARG A 36 6.48 -1.14 -0.51
CA ARG A 36 7.14 -1.85 0.61
C ARG A 36 7.34 -0.95 1.82
N LEU A 37 7.78 0.30 1.65
CA LEU A 37 7.94 1.25 2.76
C LEU A 37 6.61 1.44 3.51
N ALA A 38 5.52 1.71 2.79
CA ALA A 38 4.20 1.90 3.39
C ALA A 38 3.70 0.63 4.12
N TRP A 39 3.91 -0.54 3.52
CA TRP A 39 3.60 -1.84 4.14
C TRP A 39 4.38 -2.04 5.44
N HIS A 40 5.70 -1.86 5.43
CA HIS A 40 6.55 -2.11 6.59
C HIS A 40 6.27 -1.13 7.75
N ASP A 41 5.99 0.14 7.46
CA ASP A 41 5.58 1.11 8.50
C ASP A 41 4.25 0.66 9.15
N ALA A 42 3.29 0.21 8.35
CA ALA A 42 1.98 -0.22 8.84
C ALA A 42 1.99 -1.59 9.56
N ALA A 43 2.78 -2.54 9.06
CA ALA A 43 2.74 -3.95 9.48
C ALA A 43 3.26 -4.19 10.90
N THR A 44 3.87 -3.20 11.53
CA THR A 44 4.33 -3.28 12.92
C THR A 44 3.21 -3.12 13.95
N TYR A 45 1.98 -2.80 13.50
CA TYR A 45 0.84 -2.59 14.38
C TYR A 45 0.54 -3.84 15.23
N ASP A 46 0.28 -3.58 16.50
CA ASP A 46 -0.22 -4.52 17.48
C ASP A 46 -1.47 -3.92 18.12
N ALA A 47 -2.61 -4.60 17.94
CA ALA A 47 -3.88 -4.17 18.52
C ALA A 47 -3.89 -4.26 20.06
N LYS A 48 -2.96 -4.99 20.68
CA LYS A 48 -2.86 -5.21 22.13
C LYS A 48 -1.40 -5.12 22.61
N PRO A 49 -0.74 -3.95 22.50
CA PRO A 49 0.69 -3.83 22.78
C PRO A 49 0.99 -3.95 24.28
N LYS A 50 1.90 -4.86 24.64
CA LYS A 50 2.30 -5.09 26.05
C LYS A 50 3.05 -3.90 26.67
N ASN A 51 3.82 -3.16 25.88
CA ASN A 51 4.68 -2.05 26.32
C ASN A 51 4.08 -0.66 26.00
N GLY A 52 2.82 -0.59 25.58
CA GLY A 52 2.15 0.65 25.18
C GLY A 52 2.57 1.20 23.80
N VAL A 53 3.55 0.60 23.11
CA VAL A 53 3.96 0.99 21.76
C VAL A 53 3.31 0.08 20.73
N ALA A 54 2.19 0.54 20.18
CA ALA A 54 1.39 -0.20 19.19
C ALA A 54 2.14 -0.41 17.87
N GLY A 55 2.99 0.53 17.43
CA GLY A 55 3.48 0.56 16.05
C GLY A 55 2.42 1.04 15.08
N GLY A 56 2.48 0.58 13.84
CA GLY A 56 1.55 0.94 12.78
C GLY A 56 1.98 2.15 11.95
N PRO A 57 1.14 2.61 11.01
CA PRO A 57 1.43 3.63 10.00
C PRO A 57 1.59 5.02 10.64
N ASN A 58 2.69 5.24 11.33
CA ASN A 58 2.96 6.41 12.14
C ASN A 58 4.35 7.02 11.83
N GLY A 59 4.97 6.58 10.74
CA GLY A 59 6.26 7.06 10.27
C GLY A 59 7.45 6.59 11.11
N SER A 60 7.27 5.74 12.12
CA SER A 60 8.38 5.28 12.98
C SER A 60 9.45 4.51 12.22
N ILE A 61 9.13 3.98 11.02
CA ILE A 61 10.10 3.28 10.17
C ILE A 61 11.36 4.10 9.85
N ARG A 62 11.29 5.44 9.95
CA ARG A 62 12.45 6.34 9.74
C ARG A 62 13.39 6.44 10.95
N ASN A 63 12.95 5.96 12.12
CA ASN A 63 13.77 5.96 13.32
C ASN A 63 14.92 4.96 13.11
N GLU A 64 16.14 5.35 13.49
CA GLU A 64 17.35 4.56 13.24
C GLU A 64 17.24 3.11 13.76
N GLU A 65 16.68 2.92 14.95
CA GLU A 65 16.46 1.60 15.55
C GLU A 65 15.53 0.71 14.72
N GLU A 66 14.49 1.27 14.11
CA GLU A 66 13.54 0.52 13.30
C GLU A 66 14.08 0.30 11.88
N LEU A 67 14.69 1.33 11.28
CA LEU A 67 15.21 1.30 9.92
C LEU A 67 16.33 0.27 9.75
N ASN A 68 17.17 0.09 10.78
CA ASN A 68 18.32 -0.81 10.77
C ASN A 68 17.97 -2.29 11.04
N ARG A 69 16.69 -2.64 11.22
CA ARG A 69 16.25 -4.03 11.39
C ARG A 69 16.39 -4.81 10.09
N SER A 70 16.72 -6.10 10.19
CA SER A 70 16.97 -6.96 9.02
C SER A 70 15.77 -7.02 8.06
N ALA A 71 14.54 -7.05 8.59
CA ALA A 71 13.33 -7.01 7.78
C ALA A 71 13.20 -5.72 6.93
N ASN A 72 13.83 -4.62 7.36
CA ASN A 72 13.75 -3.31 6.74
C ASN A 72 14.94 -2.96 5.84
N TYR A 73 15.91 -3.87 5.64
CA TYR A 73 17.07 -3.62 4.79
C TYR A 73 16.68 -3.12 3.40
N GLY A 74 17.33 -2.03 2.99
CA GLY A 74 17.09 -1.29 1.74
C GLY A 74 15.97 -0.23 1.82
N LEU A 75 15.18 -0.15 2.90
CA LEU A 75 14.12 0.87 3.03
C LEU A 75 14.67 2.26 3.33
N ASP A 76 15.93 2.38 3.73
CA ASP A 76 16.66 3.65 3.81
C ASP A 76 16.63 4.39 2.47
N ILE A 77 16.70 3.67 1.35
CA ILE A 77 16.59 4.24 0.00
C ILE A 77 15.21 4.90 -0.19
N ALA A 78 14.13 4.24 0.22
CA ALA A 78 12.78 4.77 0.07
C ALA A 78 12.50 5.95 1.03
N VAL A 79 13.03 5.87 2.26
CA VAL A 79 13.00 6.98 3.23
C VAL A 79 13.71 8.21 2.64
N ASN A 80 14.93 8.04 2.12
CA ASN A 80 15.71 9.12 1.51
C ASN A 80 15.01 9.74 0.29
N LEU A 81 14.39 8.93 -0.56
CA LEU A 81 13.58 9.43 -1.68
C LEU A 81 12.36 10.24 -1.19
N CYS A 82 11.73 9.81 -0.09
CA CYS A 82 10.63 10.56 0.51
C CYS A 82 11.10 11.90 1.11
N GLU A 83 12.35 12.03 1.56
CA GLU A 83 12.88 13.32 2.04
C GLU A 83 12.86 14.40 0.96
N GLU A 84 13.04 14.06 -0.32
CA GLU A 84 12.94 15.02 -1.43
C GLU A 84 11.55 15.66 -1.51
N VAL A 85 10.49 14.87 -1.29
CA VAL A 85 9.11 15.34 -1.25
C VAL A 85 8.83 16.05 0.07
N LYS A 86 9.31 15.50 1.19
CA LYS A 86 9.13 16.08 2.52
C LYS A 86 9.69 17.49 2.61
N ALA A 87 10.86 17.75 2.01
CA ALA A 87 11.50 19.05 1.99
C ALA A 87 10.61 20.14 1.34
N LYS A 88 9.85 19.77 0.31
CA LYS A 88 8.89 20.66 -0.37
C LYS A 88 7.57 20.80 0.40
N HIS A 89 7.22 19.80 1.20
CA HIS A 89 5.98 19.73 1.98
C HIS A 89 6.28 19.58 3.48
N PRO A 90 6.90 20.58 4.14
CA PRO A 90 7.28 20.46 5.54
C PRO A 90 6.07 20.29 6.49
N LYS A 91 4.86 20.68 6.06
CA LYS A 91 3.64 20.61 6.86
C LYS A 91 3.04 19.20 7.00
N ILE A 92 3.22 18.32 6.01
CA ILE A 92 2.67 16.95 6.09
C ILE A 92 3.53 16.12 7.03
N THR A 93 2.90 15.22 7.78
CA THR A 93 3.63 14.27 8.63
C THR A 93 4.35 13.22 7.78
N TYR A 94 5.41 12.63 8.31
CA TYR A 94 6.06 11.48 7.66
C TYR A 94 5.11 10.29 7.55
N ALA A 95 4.29 10.08 8.57
CA ALA A 95 3.26 9.05 8.61
C ALA A 95 2.27 9.17 7.42
N ASP A 96 1.75 10.37 7.15
CA ASP A 96 0.89 10.59 5.98
C ASP A 96 1.69 10.46 4.67
N LEU A 97 2.92 10.97 4.62
CA LEU A 97 3.77 10.90 3.42
C LEU A 97 4.06 9.46 2.98
N TYR A 98 4.45 8.58 3.90
CA TYR A 98 4.79 7.19 3.57
C TYR A 98 3.56 6.40 3.12
N GLN A 99 2.42 6.56 3.78
CA GLN A 99 1.18 5.91 3.37
C GLN A 99 0.66 6.45 2.04
N LEU A 100 0.81 7.76 1.79
CA LEU A 100 0.50 8.36 0.49
C LEU A 100 1.42 7.84 -0.62
N ALA A 101 2.71 7.63 -0.33
CA ALA A 101 3.67 7.05 -1.28
C ALA A 101 3.26 5.62 -1.69
N GLY A 102 2.81 4.80 -0.73
CA GLY A 102 2.28 3.46 -1.02
C GLY A 102 1.02 3.47 -1.89
N VAL A 103 0.09 4.38 -1.62
CA VAL A 103 -1.12 4.57 -2.44
C VAL A 103 -0.77 5.00 -3.87
N VAL A 104 0.10 6.01 -4.02
CA VAL A 104 0.52 6.51 -5.33
C VAL A 104 1.30 5.45 -6.12
N ALA A 105 2.11 4.63 -5.44
CA ALA A 105 2.84 3.53 -6.06
C ALA A 105 1.90 2.50 -6.72
N VAL A 106 0.80 2.15 -6.05
CA VAL A 106 -0.23 1.26 -6.62
C VAL A 106 -0.96 1.93 -7.78
N GLU A 107 -1.40 3.18 -7.61
CA GLU A 107 -2.17 3.90 -8.64
C GLU A 107 -1.35 4.13 -9.93
N ILE A 108 -0.06 4.45 -9.82
CA ILE A 108 0.77 4.79 -10.98
C ILE A 108 1.21 3.56 -11.79
N THR A 109 1.21 2.38 -11.16
CA THR A 109 1.56 1.10 -11.79
C THR A 109 0.34 0.39 -12.41
N GLY A 110 -0.82 1.07 -12.45
CA GLY A 110 -2.05 0.55 -13.06
C GLY A 110 -3.00 -0.17 -12.09
N GLY A 111 -2.70 -0.15 -10.79
CA GLY A 111 -3.53 -0.75 -9.76
C GLY A 111 -4.77 0.07 -9.40
N PRO A 112 -5.57 -0.42 -8.43
CA PRO A 112 -6.82 0.24 -8.05
C PRO A 112 -6.59 1.58 -7.35
N SER A 113 -7.57 2.48 -7.44
CA SER A 113 -7.61 3.69 -6.61
C SER A 113 -7.88 3.34 -5.15
N ILE A 114 -7.06 3.86 -4.24
CA ILE A 114 -7.18 3.63 -2.79
C ILE A 114 -7.55 4.95 -2.12
N ASN A 115 -8.68 4.97 -1.39
CA ASN A 115 -9.10 6.17 -0.69
C ASN A 115 -8.18 6.50 0.49
N PHE A 116 -7.34 7.51 0.30
CA PHE A 116 -6.40 8.01 1.30
C PHE A 116 -7.04 9.05 2.23
N VAL A 117 -6.89 8.86 3.54
CA VAL A 117 -7.36 9.80 4.57
C VAL A 117 -6.16 10.35 5.33
N PRO A 118 -5.89 11.67 5.30
CA PRO A 118 -4.77 12.27 6.04
C PRO A 118 -5.09 12.47 7.52
N GLY A 119 -4.05 12.68 8.31
CA GLY A 119 -4.14 13.02 9.73
C GLY A 119 -3.27 12.16 10.64
N ARG A 120 -2.44 11.26 10.08
CA ARG A 120 -1.58 10.40 10.90
C ARG A 120 -0.54 11.24 11.64
N LYS A 121 -0.28 10.84 12.88
CA LYS A 121 0.68 11.47 13.77
C LYS A 121 2.03 10.77 13.64
N ASP A 122 3.10 11.56 13.57
CA ASP A 122 4.46 11.02 13.63
C ASP A 122 4.76 10.42 15.03
N SER A 123 5.35 9.24 15.02
CA SER A 123 5.97 8.62 16.19
C SER A 123 7.48 8.83 16.17
N THR A 124 8.06 8.94 17.36
CA THR A 124 9.51 8.87 17.63
C THR A 124 9.87 7.59 18.38
N GLN A 125 8.87 6.74 18.68
CA GLN A 125 9.05 5.46 19.35
C GLN A 125 8.95 4.36 18.30
N SER A 126 9.97 3.50 18.27
CA SER A 126 9.98 2.30 17.45
C SER A 126 9.22 1.17 18.16
N PRO A 127 8.29 0.45 17.49
CA PRO A 127 7.67 -0.74 18.04
C PRO A 127 8.69 -1.86 18.22
N ALA A 128 8.38 -2.92 18.97
CA ALA A 128 9.29 -4.06 19.09
C ALA A 128 9.61 -4.70 17.72
N ASP A 129 10.81 -5.26 17.57
CA ASP A 129 11.22 -6.02 16.39
C ASP A 129 10.41 -7.34 16.24
N GLY A 130 10.53 -8.01 15.09
CA GLY A 130 9.89 -9.30 14.82
C GLY A 130 8.39 -9.23 14.52
N ARG A 131 7.84 -8.03 14.27
CA ARG A 131 6.42 -7.85 13.97
C ARG A 131 6.06 -7.99 12.49
N VAL A 132 7.03 -7.87 11.59
CA VAL A 132 6.82 -8.07 10.14
C VAL A 132 6.93 -9.58 9.81
N PRO A 133 6.15 -10.12 8.87
CA PRO A 133 6.20 -11.55 8.52
C PRO A 133 7.61 -12.01 8.10
N ASP A 134 7.97 -13.25 8.46
CA ASP A 134 9.18 -13.90 8.00
C ASP A 134 8.82 -14.74 6.77
N ALA A 135 9.46 -14.43 5.66
CA ALA A 135 9.26 -15.08 4.36
C ALA A 135 9.51 -16.60 4.37
N LYS A 136 10.21 -17.12 5.38
CA LYS A 136 10.57 -18.55 5.50
C LYS A 136 9.52 -19.39 6.22
N LEU A 137 8.54 -18.75 6.87
CA LEU A 137 7.54 -19.43 7.69
C LEU A 137 6.24 -19.70 6.91
N GLY A 138 5.30 -20.39 7.56
CA GLY A 138 4.07 -20.88 6.91
C GLY A 138 2.78 -20.17 7.30
N ALA A 139 1.64 -20.78 6.94
CA ALA A 139 0.31 -20.20 7.10
C ALA A 139 -0.03 -19.78 8.54
N SER A 140 0.36 -20.56 9.55
CA SER A 140 0.14 -20.22 10.97
C SER A 140 0.86 -18.92 11.36
N HIS A 141 2.07 -18.69 10.84
CA HIS A 141 2.82 -17.46 11.07
C HIS A 141 2.14 -16.25 10.41
N LEU A 142 1.68 -16.41 9.16
CA LEU A 142 0.93 -15.35 8.49
C LEU A 142 -0.33 -14.98 9.28
N ARG A 143 -1.09 -15.98 9.77
CA ARG A 143 -2.25 -15.72 10.64
C ARG A 143 -1.86 -15.03 11.93
N GLU A 144 -0.82 -15.48 12.63
CA GLU A 144 -0.35 -14.83 13.86
C GLU A 144 -0.06 -13.33 13.62
N VAL A 145 0.72 -13.01 12.59
CA VAL A 145 1.11 -11.63 12.28
C VAL A 145 -0.09 -10.79 11.86
N PHE A 146 -0.92 -11.28 10.94
CA PHE A 146 -2.05 -10.49 10.43
C PHE A 146 -3.21 -10.40 11.43
N TYR A 147 -3.46 -11.43 12.22
CA TYR A 147 -4.51 -11.40 13.25
C TYR A 147 -4.12 -10.47 14.40
N ARG A 148 -2.82 -10.35 14.72
CA ARG A 148 -2.31 -9.32 15.65
C ARG A 148 -2.67 -7.90 15.17
N MET A 149 -2.67 -7.68 13.85
CA MET A 149 -3.10 -6.42 13.23
C MET A 149 -4.62 -6.25 13.17
N GLY A 150 -5.40 -7.31 13.39
CA GLY A 150 -6.85 -7.32 13.19
C GLY A 150 -7.28 -7.53 11.73
N LEU A 151 -6.39 -8.08 10.89
CA LEU A 151 -6.65 -8.41 9.49
C LEU A 151 -7.07 -9.88 9.36
N SER A 152 -7.90 -10.19 8.36
CA SER A 152 -8.48 -11.53 8.14
C SER A 152 -7.66 -12.40 7.16
N ASP A 153 -8.02 -13.68 7.02
CA ASP A 153 -7.46 -14.57 5.99
C ASP A 153 -7.58 -14.01 4.57
N LYS A 154 -8.67 -13.28 4.28
CA LYS A 154 -8.85 -12.60 2.98
C LYS A 154 -7.84 -11.47 2.80
N ASP A 155 -7.65 -10.67 3.86
CA ASP A 155 -6.71 -9.55 3.86
C ASP A 155 -5.27 -10.07 3.68
N ILE A 156 -4.90 -11.22 4.28
CA ILE A 156 -3.61 -11.89 4.06
C ILE A 156 -3.39 -12.13 2.57
N VAL A 157 -4.27 -12.91 1.93
CA VAL A 157 -4.07 -13.35 0.54
C VAL A 157 -4.07 -12.17 -0.43
N VAL A 158 -5.01 -11.23 -0.25
CA VAL A 158 -5.11 -10.11 -1.19
C VAL A 158 -3.93 -9.15 -1.04
N LEU A 159 -3.43 -8.89 0.17
CA LEU A 159 -2.26 -8.03 0.40
C LEU A 159 -0.96 -8.68 -0.09
N SER A 160 -0.85 -10.02 -0.03
CA SER A 160 0.24 -10.76 -0.68
C SER A 160 0.31 -10.50 -2.19
N GLY A 161 -0.82 -10.17 -2.82
CA GLY A 161 -0.87 -9.71 -4.22
C GLY A 161 -0.03 -8.46 -4.50
N GLY A 162 0.39 -7.70 -3.48
CA GLY A 162 1.36 -6.61 -3.62
C GLY A 162 2.71 -7.06 -4.18
N HIS A 163 3.08 -8.33 -4.02
CA HIS A 163 4.25 -8.93 -4.67
C HIS A 163 4.15 -9.00 -6.20
N THR A 164 2.99 -8.66 -6.80
CA THR A 164 2.93 -8.41 -8.25
C THR A 164 3.92 -7.34 -8.71
N LEU A 165 4.29 -6.43 -7.80
CA LEU A 165 5.31 -5.41 -8.00
C LEU A 165 6.67 -5.81 -7.42
N GLY A 166 7.71 -5.53 -8.18
CA GLY A 166 9.10 -5.56 -7.74
C GLY A 166 9.73 -6.94 -7.70
N ARG A 167 10.77 -7.05 -6.87
CA ARG A 167 11.62 -8.23 -6.76
C ARG A 167 12.30 -8.31 -5.40
N ALA A 168 12.67 -9.52 -5.01
CA ALA A 168 13.64 -9.72 -3.93
C ALA A 168 15.07 -9.42 -4.41
N HIS A 169 15.95 -9.14 -3.46
CA HIS A 169 17.36 -8.86 -3.69
C HIS A 169 18.19 -9.64 -2.68
N GLN A 170 19.18 -10.39 -3.17
CA GLN A 170 19.98 -11.30 -2.36
C GLN A 170 20.63 -10.60 -1.15
N ASN A 171 21.12 -9.38 -1.34
CA ASN A 171 21.79 -8.57 -0.31
C ASN A 171 20.83 -7.90 0.70
N ARG A 172 19.51 -8.08 0.57
CA ARG A 172 18.50 -7.53 1.49
C ARG A 172 17.80 -8.63 2.28
N SER A 173 17.19 -9.58 1.58
CA SER A 173 16.38 -10.65 2.20
C SER A 173 17.00 -12.05 2.10
N GLY A 174 18.10 -12.21 1.33
CA GLY A 174 18.67 -13.52 1.01
C GLY A 174 17.90 -14.30 -0.07
N PHE A 175 16.86 -13.71 -0.66
CA PHE A 175 16.13 -14.20 -1.83
C PHE A 175 16.40 -13.28 -3.03
N ASP A 176 16.30 -13.79 -4.25
CA ASP A 176 16.49 -13.01 -5.47
C ASP A 176 15.44 -13.35 -6.53
N GLY A 177 15.05 -12.32 -7.31
CA GLY A 177 14.16 -12.46 -8.46
C GLY A 177 12.79 -11.80 -8.28
N PRO A 178 12.12 -11.45 -9.39
CA PRO A 178 10.75 -10.92 -9.39
C PRO A 178 9.72 -12.04 -9.23
N TRP A 179 8.52 -11.72 -8.73
CA TRP A 179 7.42 -12.68 -8.69
C TRP A 179 6.65 -12.78 -10.00
N THR A 180 6.72 -11.74 -10.84
CA THR A 180 5.99 -11.62 -12.10
C THR A 180 6.95 -11.25 -13.24
N LYS A 181 6.49 -11.46 -14.47
CA LYS A 181 7.26 -11.09 -15.68
C LYS A 181 7.31 -9.59 -15.92
N GLU A 182 6.32 -8.85 -15.39
CA GLU A 182 6.19 -7.40 -15.52
C GLU A 182 6.21 -6.75 -14.11
N PRO A 183 7.36 -6.68 -13.41
CA PRO A 183 7.43 -6.27 -12.00
C PRO A 183 7.13 -4.78 -11.76
N GLU A 184 6.85 -4.00 -12.79
CA GLU A 184 6.46 -2.58 -12.69
C GLU A 184 4.96 -2.36 -12.97
N LYS A 185 4.19 -3.45 -13.15
CA LYS A 185 2.77 -3.42 -13.46
C LYS A 185 1.96 -4.08 -12.34
N PHE A 186 0.97 -3.36 -11.84
CA PHE A 186 0.07 -3.87 -10.83
C PHE A 186 -1.11 -4.55 -11.49
N ASP A 187 -1.12 -5.88 -11.49
CA ASP A 187 -2.22 -6.72 -11.97
C ASP A 187 -2.28 -8.02 -11.14
N ASN A 188 -3.13 -8.96 -11.54
CA ASN A 188 -3.29 -10.24 -10.84
C ASN A 188 -2.24 -11.31 -11.23
N SER A 189 -1.17 -10.95 -11.96
CA SER A 189 -0.15 -11.89 -12.42
C SER A 189 0.51 -12.65 -11.28
N TYR A 190 0.66 -12.04 -10.09
CA TYR A 190 1.15 -12.74 -8.90
C TYR A 190 0.36 -14.03 -8.63
N PHE A 191 -0.97 -13.98 -8.61
CA PHE A 191 -1.81 -15.14 -8.33
C PHE A 191 -1.79 -16.15 -9.49
N VAL A 192 -1.75 -15.65 -10.73
CA VAL A 192 -1.66 -16.49 -11.94
C VAL A 192 -0.36 -17.29 -11.95
N GLU A 193 0.77 -16.64 -11.69
CA GLU A 193 2.08 -17.31 -11.63
C GLU A 193 2.21 -18.21 -10.39
N LEU A 194 1.55 -17.87 -9.28
CA LEU A 194 1.54 -18.68 -8.08
C LEU A 194 0.85 -20.03 -8.29
N LEU A 195 -0.28 -20.07 -9.02
CA LEU A 195 -1.00 -21.32 -9.33
C LEU A 195 -0.26 -22.24 -10.31
N LYS A 196 0.70 -21.73 -11.09
CA LYS A 196 1.50 -22.53 -12.04
C LYS A 196 2.58 -23.39 -11.35
N GLY A 197 2.83 -23.21 -10.05
CA GLY A 197 3.96 -23.84 -9.37
C GLY A 197 5.28 -23.16 -9.77
N GLU A 198 6.40 -23.88 -9.77
CA GLU A 198 7.70 -23.27 -10.12
C GLU A 198 7.73 -22.76 -11.57
N SER A 199 8.37 -21.61 -11.79
CA SER A 199 8.49 -21.01 -13.13
C SER A 199 9.88 -20.40 -13.27
N GLU A 200 10.54 -20.69 -14.40
CA GLU A 200 11.92 -20.24 -14.64
C GLU A 200 12.03 -18.71 -14.52
N GLY A 201 13.00 -18.24 -13.74
CA GLY A 201 13.26 -16.82 -13.52
C GLY A 201 12.29 -16.08 -12.60
N LEU A 202 11.28 -16.75 -12.04
CA LEU A 202 10.33 -16.14 -11.11
C LEU A 202 10.48 -16.68 -9.68
N LEU A 203 10.41 -15.78 -8.72
CA LEU A 203 10.50 -16.07 -7.30
C LEU A 203 9.15 -16.52 -6.73
N LYS A 204 9.20 -17.50 -5.83
CA LYS A 204 8.12 -17.87 -4.91
C LYS A 204 8.70 -18.12 -3.54
N LEU A 205 8.41 -17.24 -2.59
CA LEU A 205 8.83 -17.41 -1.19
C LEU A 205 8.05 -18.57 -0.56
N PRO A 206 8.59 -19.21 0.50
CA PRO A 206 7.82 -20.14 1.31
C PRO A 206 6.45 -19.57 1.74
N THR A 207 6.39 -18.31 2.17
CA THR A 207 5.12 -17.63 2.50
C THR A 207 4.17 -17.43 1.32
N ASP A 208 4.65 -17.38 0.08
CA ASP A 208 3.77 -17.32 -1.10
C ASP A 208 3.18 -18.72 -1.38
N LYS A 209 4.02 -19.77 -1.30
CA LYS A 209 3.63 -21.16 -1.57
C LYS A 209 2.52 -21.63 -0.64
N VAL A 210 2.60 -21.28 0.65
CA VAL A 210 1.57 -21.67 1.62
C VAL A 210 0.19 -21.09 1.33
N LEU A 211 0.07 -20.05 0.51
CA LEU A 211 -1.24 -19.50 0.09
C LEU A 211 -2.01 -20.46 -0.83
N VAL A 212 -1.30 -21.35 -1.53
CA VAL A 212 -1.88 -22.38 -2.43
C VAL A 212 -2.09 -23.70 -1.70
N GLU A 213 -1.30 -23.96 -0.66
CA GLU A 213 -1.34 -25.17 0.16
C GLU A 213 -2.44 -25.13 1.22
N ASP A 214 -2.67 -23.98 1.84
CA ASP A 214 -3.75 -23.79 2.82
C ASP A 214 -5.12 -23.69 2.11
N PRO A 215 -6.10 -24.56 2.41
CA PRO A 215 -7.39 -24.57 1.71
C PRO A 215 -8.19 -23.26 1.81
N VAL A 216 -8.04 -22.53 2.92
CA VAL A 216 -8.77 -21.28 3.17
C VAL A 216 -8.13 -20.12 2.42
N PHE A 217 -6.81 -20.12 2.24
CA PHE A 217 -6.11 -19.16 1.40
C PHE A 217 -6.30 -19.46 -0.09
N ARG A 218 -6.23 -20.74 -0.47
CA ARG A 218 -6.29 -21.19 -1.86
C ARG A 218 -7.52 -20.69 -2.60
N ARG A 219 -8.70 -20.71 -1.97
CA ARG A 219 -9.95 -20.19 -2.57
C ARG A 219 -9.84 -18.72 -3.00
N TYR A 220 -9.07 -17.90 -2.27
CA TYR A 220 -8.86 -16.50 -2.61
C TYR A 220 -7.81 -16.35 -3.70
N VAL A 221 -6.74 -17.17 -3.67
CA VAL A 221 -5.75 -17.23 -4.76
C VAL A 221 -6.42 -17.59 -6.09
N GLU A 222 -7.26 -18.62 -6.11
CA GLU A 222 -8.01 -19.05 -7.30
C GLU A 222 -9.00 -17.98 -7.79
N LEU A 223 -9.68 -17.30 -6.86
CA LEU A 223 -10.54 -16.16 -7.19
C LEU A 223 -9.76 -15.05 -7.90
N TYR A 224 -8.67 -14.58 -7.29
CA TYR A 224 -7.92 -13.43 -7.80
C TYR A 224 -7.13 -13.76 -9.08
N ALA A 225 -6.66 -15.00 -9.24
CA ALA A 225 -6.06 -15.45 -10.50
C ALA A 225 -7.05 -15.42 -11.68
N LYS A 226 -8.34 -15.69 -11.41
CA LYS A 226 -9.40 -15.69 -12.44
C LYS A 226 -10.01 -14.31 -12.70
N ASP A 227 -10.06 -13.45 -11.69
CA ASP A 227 -10.77 -12.17 -11.74
C ASP A 227 -9.89 -11.02 -11.18
N ASN A 228 -9.26 -10.29 -12.10
CA ASN A 228 -8.44 -9.11 -11.76
C ASN A 228 -9.27 -7.99 -11.12
N GLU A 229 -10.54 -7.83 -11.50
CA GLU A 229 -11.40 -6.80 -10.92
C GLU A 229 -11.79 -7.13 -9.48
N ALA A 230 -12.02 -8.42 -9.17
CA ALA A 230 -12.18 -8.86 -7.78
C ALA A 230 -10.92 -8.60 -6.95
N PHE A 231 -9.75 -8.92 -7.50
CA PHE A 231 -8.47 -8.59 -6.87
C PHE A 231 -8.35 -7.09 -6.59
N PHE A 232 -8.60 -6.24 -7.57
CA PHE A 232 -8.48 -4.79 -7.44
C PHE A 232 -9.43 -4.21 -6.39
N ARG A 233 -10.71 -4.61 -6.41
CA ARG A 233 -11.70 -4.18 -5.42
C ARG A 233 -11.26 -4.56 -4.00
N ASP A 234 -10.86 -5.81 -3.81
CA ASP A 234 -10.52 -6.33 -2.49
C ASP A 234 -9.14 -5.82 -2.00
N TYR A 235 -8.21 -5.58 -2.91
CA TYR A 235 -6.91 -4.99 -2.61
C TYR A 235 -7.09 -3.56 -2.12
N ALA A 236 -7.93 -2.76 -2.78
CA ALA A 236 -8.18 -1.37 -2.36
C ALA A 236 -8.75 -1.30 -0.93
N VAL A 237 -9.69 -2.18 -0.61
CA VAL A 237 -10.28 -2.28 0.74
C VAL A 237 -9.22 -2.69 1.77
N SER A 238 -8.43 -3.71 1.48
CA SER A 238 -7.47 -4.28 2.44
C SER A 238 -6.25 -3.39 2.63
N HIS A 239 -5.75 -2.76 1.56
CA HIS A 239 -4.69 -1.75 1.63
C HIS A 239 -5.15 -0.57 2.47
N LYS A 240 -6.40 -0.10 2.30
CA LYS A 240 -6.95 0.96 3.15
C LYS A 240 -6.95 0.56 4.63
N LYS A 241 -7.47 -0.62 4.97
CA LYS A 241 -7.45 -1.13 6.37
C LYS A 241 -6.03 -1.13 6.94
N LEU A 242 -5.07 -1.69 6.19
CA LEU A 242 -3.65 -1.71 6.58
C LEU A 242 -3.12 -0.30 6.83
N SER A 243 -3.34 0.62 5.88
CA SER A 243 -2.84 1.99 5.98
C SER A 243 -3.44 2.78 7.15
N GLU A 244 -4.54 2.31 7.73
CA GLU A 244 -5.29 2.96 8.81
C GLU A 244 -5.22 2.19 10.14
N LEU A 245 -4.37 1.17 10.25
CA LEU A 245 -4.17 0.43 11.50
C LEU A 245 -3.79 1.39 12.65
N GLY A 246 -4.56 1.37 13.74
CA GLY A 246 -4.35 2.27 14.87
C GLY A 246 -4.57 3.76 14.60
N PHE A 247 -4.99 4.13 13.38
CA PHE A 247 -5.33 5.50 13.02
C PHE A 247 -6.83 5.73 13.17
N THR A 248 -7.20 6.79 13.89
CA THR A 248 -8.59 7.28 13.93
C THR A 248 -8.66 8.56 13.10
N PRO A 249 -9.37 8.55 11.96
CA PRO A 249 -9.57 9.75 11.16
C PRO A 249 -10.13 10.91 12.00
N PRO A 250 -9.61 12.14 11.83
CA PRO A 250 -10.22 13.29 12.45
C PRO A 250 -11.67 13.43 11.98
N SER A 251 -12.60 13.68 12.90
CA SER A 251 -14.01 13.89 12.57
C SER A 251 -14.12 15.09 11.63
N LEU A 252 -14.40 14.85 10.35
CA LEU A 252 -14.76 15.91 9.42
C LEU A 252 -16.07 16.52 9.93
N GLY A 253 -16.04 17.77 10.37
CA GLY A 253 -17.25 18.48 10.76
C GLY A 253 -18.29 18.44 9.61
N PRO A 254 -19.60 18.46 9.91
CA PRO A 254 -20.67 18.17 8.94
C PRO A 254 -20.64 19.02 7.65
N LYS A 255 -19.95 20.16 7.64
CA LYS A 255 -19.88 21.08 6.49
C LYS A 255 -18.92 20.66 5.38
N LEU A 256 -17.89 19.83 5.65
CA LEU A 256 -16.87 19.49 4.63
C LEU A 256 -17.24 18.27 3.78
N VAL A 257 -18.01 17.34 4.33
CA VAL A 257 -18.45 16.12 3.63
C VAL A 257 -19.34 16.46 2.43
N VAL A 258 -20.26 17.42 2.60
CA VAL A 258 -21.20 17.85 1.55
C VAL A 258 -20.49 18.43 0.33
N THR A 259 -19.38 19.16 0.52
CA THR A 259 -18.68 19.84 -0.58
C THR A 259 -17.89 18.87 -1.46
N LEU A 260 -17.26 17.85 -0.87
CA LEU A 260 -16.49 16.84 -1.60
C LEU A 260 -17.39 15.90 -2.41
N SER A 261 -18.54 15.49 -1.87
CA SER A 261 -19.51 14.66 -2.59
C SER A 261 -20.10 15.39 -3.80
N ILE A 262 -20.40 16.68 -3.66
CA ILE A 262 -20.89 17.50 -4.78
C ILE A 262 -19.79 17.68 -5.84
N ALA A 263 -18.55 17.96 -5.44
CA ALA A 263 -17.45 18.11 -6.39
C ALA A 263 -17.17 16.81 -7.18
N ALA A 264 -17.18 15.65 -6.51
CA ALA A 264 -17.02 14.36 -7.17
C ALA A 264 -18.18 14.05 -8.14
N ALA A 265 -19.42 14.36 -7.75
CA ALA A 265 -20.59 14.21 -8.61
C ALA A 265 -20.55 15.16 -9.83
N ILE A 266 -20.10 16.40 -9.65
CA ILE A 266 -19.94 17.36 -10.76
C ILE A 266 -18.85 16.89 -11.72
N VAL A 267 -17.70 16.42 -11.21
CA VAL A 267 -16.64 15.88 -12.08
C VAL A 267 -17.11 14.64 -12.84
N ALA A 268 -17.84 13.73 -12.18
CA ALA A 268 -18.41 12.56 -12.84
C ALA A 268 -19.43 12.95 -13.93
N ALA A 269 -20.29 13.94 -13.66
CA ALA A 269 -21.26 14.45 -14.63
C ALA A 269 -20.57 15.13 -15.83
N LEU A 270 -19.55 15.96 -15.59
CA LEU A 270 -18.79 16.61 -16.66
C LEU A 270 -18.03 15.60 -17.52
N VAL A 271 -17.48 14.54 -16.93
CA VAL A 271 -16.82 13.45 -17.69
C VAL A 271 -17.86 12.67 -18.49
N TYR A 272 -19.02 12.36 -17.91
CA TYR A 272 -20.11 11.68 -18.61
C TYR A 272 -20.61 12.46 -19.82
N ASP A 273 -20.88 13.76 -19.66
CA ASP A 273 -21.34 14.63 -20.77
C ASP A 273 -20.29 14.70 -21.89
N LYS A 274 -19.00 14.79 -21.53
CA LYS A 274 -17.91 14.82 -22.51
C LYS A 274 -17.77 13.49 -23.27
N CYS A 275 -18.00 12.36 -22.58
CA CYS A 275 -18.02 11.04 -23.22
C CYS A 275 -19.24 10.87 -24.14
N GLN A 276 -20.42 11.36 -23.75
CA GLN A 276 -21.62 11.31 -24.61
C GLN A 276 -21.47 12.17 -25.87
N GLY A 277 -20.92 13.38 -25.75
CA GLY A 277 -20.62 14.24 -26.91
C GLY A 277 -19.68 13.55 -27.90
N PHE A 278 -18.58 12.97 -27.41
CA PHE A 278 -17.65 12.23 -28.25
C PHE A 278 -18.28 11.00 -28.94
N LEU A 279 -19.12 10.24 -28.23
CA LEU A 279 -19.86 9.11 -28.79
C LEU A 279 -20.89 9.54 -29.85
N GLN A 280 -21.47 10.73 -29.71
CA GLN A 280 -22.41 11.28 -30.67
C GLN A 280 -21.69 11.78 -31.93
N ASP A 281 -20.56 12.45 -31.79
CA ASP A 281 -19.71 12.89 -32.90
C ASP A 281 -19.19 11.68 -33.71
N MET A 282 -18.78 10.59 -33.03
CA MET A 282 -18.37 9.35 -33.69
C MET A 282 -19.49 8.67 -34.49
N LYS A 283 -20.75 8.80 -34.07
CA LYS A 283 -21.90 8.24 -34.80
C LYS A 283 -22.26 9.04 -36.05
N THR A 284 -21.84 10.30 -36.13
CA THR A 284 -22.05 11.16 -37.31
C THR A 284 -20.93 11.08 -38.35
N LEU A 285 -19.86 10.33 -38.06
CA LEU A 285 -18.69 10.13 -38.91
C LEU A 285 -18.72 8.81 -39.72
N ASN A 286 -19.81 8.05 -39.64
CA ASN A 286 -20.13 6.88 -40.49
C ASN A 286 -21.41 7.15 -41.30
#